data_AF-A0A349MUL7-F1
#
_entry.id   AF-A0A349MUL7-F1
#
_cell.length_a   1.000
_cell.length_b   1.000
_cell.length_c   1.000
_cell.angle_alpha   90.00
_cell.angle_beta   90.00
_cell.angle_gamma   90.00
#
_symmetry.space_group_name_H-M   'P 1'
#
loop_
_entity.id
_entity.type
_entity.pdbx_description
1 polymer ?
#
loop_
_entity_poly.entity_id
_entity_poly.type
_entity_poly.pdbx_seq_one_letter_code
_entity_poly.pdbx_strand_id
1 'polypeptide(L)'
;MTGEKDIHFMNEDELKQHWREYAENHKDEFLNSLFANIRKRRHKWAILTAGAPGSGKSEVIDSFYGQMMQYYVHIDADDFRKKFPNYNGANAADYQKGTTKLVDWAFRRAIDADQSFILEGTFNSQSSARNINLLRYRSR
;
A
#
# COMPACT_ATOMS: atom_id res chain seq x y z
N MET A 1 -1.02 30.53 2.86
CA MET A 1 -1.98 29.92 3.80
C MET A 1 -3.24 29.59 3.02
N THR A 2 -3.22 28.46 2.31
CA THR A 2 -4.41 27.92 1.64
C THR A 2 -5.31 27.35 2.73
N GLY A 3 -6.53 27.87 2.85
CA GLY A 3 -7.48 27.40 3.85
C GLY A 3 -7.76 25.92 3.64
N GLU A 4 -7.31 25.08 4.58
CA GLU A 4 -7.91 23.76 4.76
C GLU A 4 -9.41 24.01 4.97
N LYS A 5 -10.22 23.67 3.97
CA LYS A 5 -11.65 23.49 4.22
C LYS A 5 -11.72 22.48 5.35
N ASP A 6 -12.41 22.85 6.43
CA ASP A 6 -12.66 21.95 7.53
C ASP A 6 -13.35 20.69 6.97
N ILE A 7 -12.72 19.53 7.19
CA ILE A 7 -13.14 18.23 6.65
C ILE A 7 -14.58 17.90 7.05
N HIS A 8 -15.09 18.50 8.13
CA HIS A 8 -16.44 18.32 8.63
C HIS A 8 -17.54 18.86 7.69
N PHE A 9 -17.20 19.72 6.72
CA PHE A 9 -18.16 20.26 5.74
C PHE A 9 -18.01 19.65 4.34
N MET A 10 -17.08 18.71 4.16
CA MET A 10 -16.89 18.04 2.88
C MET A 10 -17.96 16.97 2.66
N ASN A 11 -18.48 16.88 1.44
CA ASN A 11 -19.24 15.68 1.05
C ASN A 11 -18.30 14.48 0.85
N GLU A 12 -18.87 13.29 0.65
CA GLU A 12 -18.12 12.03 0.52
C GLU A 12 -17.06 12.07 -0.60
N ASP A 13 -17.37 12.67 -1.75
CA ASP A 13 -16.45 12.75 -2.87
C ASP A 13 -15.33 13.76 -2.64
N GLU A 14 -15.66 14.91 -2.05
CA GLU A 14 -14.68 15.91 -1.61
C GLU A 14 -13.73 15.32 -0.58
N LEU A 15 -14.24 14.56 0.39
CA LEU A 15 -13.42 13.93 1.43
C LEU A 15 -12.47 12.88 0.85
N LYS A 16 -12.96 12.03 -0.05
CA LYS A 16 -12.11 11.05 -0.76
C LYS A 16 -11.05 11.72 -1.64
N GLN A 17 -11.38 12.85 -2.26
CA GLN A 17 -10.44 13.60 -3.08
C GLN A 17 -9.40 14.32 -2.21
N HIS A 18 -9.81 14.91 -1.10
CA HIS A 18 -8.92 15.50 -0.10
C HIS A 18 -7.88 14.49 0.40
N TRP A 19 -8.30 13.27 0.80
CA TRP A 19 -7.34 12.25 1.25
C TRP A 19 -6.42 11.72 0.15
N ARG A 20 -6.86 11.79 -1.10
CA ARG A 20 -5.98 11.51 -2.23
C ARG A 20 -4.90 12.58 -2.37
N GLU A 21 -5.26 13.86 -2.30
CA GLU A 21 -4.31 14.98 -2.37
C GLU A 21 -3.35 14.98 -1.18
N TYR A 22 -3.85 14.67 0.01
CA TYR A 22 -3.02 14.46 1.19
C TYR A 22 -1.94 13.40 0.93
N ALA A 23 -2.32 12.24 0.37
CA ALA A 23 -1.38 11.17 0.03
C ALA A 23 -0.35 11.59 -1.04
N GLU A 24 -0.76 12.43 -2.01
CA GLU A 24 0.14 12.99 -3.02
C GLU A 24 1.18 13.93 -2.39
N ASN A 25 0.75 14.80 -1.47
CA ASN A 25 1.62 15.77 -0.80
C ASN A 25 2.57 15.14 0.23
N HIS A 26 2.17 14.03 0.86
CA HIS A 26 2.97 13.33 1.88
C HIS A 26 3.57 12.02 1.36
N LYS A 27 3.60 11.83 0.04
CA LYS A 27 4.02 10.57 -0.62
C LYS A 27 5.34 10.02 -0.07
N ASP A 28 6.35 10.88 0.07
CA ASP A 28 7.67 10.45 0.50
C ASP A 28 7.69 10.00 1.96
N GLU A 29 6.86 10.58 2.84
CA GLU A 29 6.73 10.17 4.24
C GLU A 29 6.15 8.76 4.35
N PHE A 30 5.07 8.50 3.61
CA PHE A 30 4.45 7.19 3.53
C PHE A 30 5.41 6.13 2.99
N LEU A 31 6.16 6.46 1.92
CA LEU A 31 7.01 5.48 1.23
C LEU A 31 8.37 5.31 1.89
N ASN A 32 9.04 6.36 2.37
CA ASN A 32 10.38 6.22 2.93
C ASN A 32 10.39 5.34 4.18
N SER A 33 9.34 5.43 5.02
CA SER A 33 9.20 4.54 6.18
C SER A 33 9.10 3.07 5.79
N LEU A 34 8.46 2.75 4.66
CA LEU A 34 8.25 1.39 4.20
C LEU A 34 9.53 0.75 3.60
N PHE A 35 10.39 1.58 3.03
CA PHE A 35 11.63 1.14 2.37
C PHE A 35 12.86 1.22 3.29
N ALA A 36 12.70 1.82 4.47
CA ALA A 36 13.76 1.92 5.46
C ALA A 36 14.17 0.52 5.93
N ASN A 37 15.48 0.31 6.06
CA ASN A 37 16.08 -0.91 6.64
C ASN A 37 15.77 -2.24 5.90
N ILE A 38 15.27 -2.20 4.66
CA ILE A 38 15.09 -3.41 3.85
C ILE A 38 16.43 -3.94 3.38
N ARG A 39 16.78 -5.15 3.82
CA ARG A 39 18.03 -5.82 3.47
C ARG A 39 17.94 -6.37 2.05
N LYS A 40 18.98 -6.14 1.25
CA LYS A 40 19.08 -6.70 -0.10
C LYS A 40 19.31 -8.22 -0.02
N ARG A 41 18.65 -8.97 -0.90
CA ARG A 41 18.94 -10.38 -1.16
C ARG A 41 19.38 -10.60 -2.61
N ARG A 42 20.15 -11.68 -2.82
CA ARG A 42 20.63 -12.10 -4.14
C ARG A 42 19.49 -12.53 -5.07
N HIS A 43 18.54 -13.29 -4.55
CA HIS A 43 17.36 -13.76 -5.27
C HIS A 43 16.14 -12.93 -4.89
N LYS A 44 15.34 -12.53 -5.89
CA LYS A 44 14.19 -11.65 -5.71
C LYS A 44 12.90 -12.45 -5.70
N TRP A 45 12.01 -12.08 -4.79
CA TRP A 45 10.73 -12.74 -4.61
C TRP A 45 9.61 -11.70 -4.58
N ALA A 46 8.56 -11.97 -5.35
CA ALA A 46 7.30 -11.25 -5.27
C ALA A 46 6.27 -12.22 -4.68
N ILE A 47 5.75 -11.90 -3.50
CA ILE A 47 4.68 -12.66 -2.85
C ILE A 47 3.40 -11.84 -3.01
N LEU A 48 2.39 -12.46 -3.63
CA LEU A 48 1.08 -11.85 -3.86
C LEU A 48 0.07 -12.63 -3.04
N THR A 49 -0.56 -11.99 -2.05
CA THR A 49 -1.58 -12.65 -1.22
C THR A 49 -2.98 -12.19 -1.60
N ALA A 50 -3.91 -13.15 -1.62
CA ALA A 50 -5.30 -12.94 -1.99
C ALA A 50 -6.21 -13.67 -1.01
N GLY A 51 -7.35 -13.07 -0.66
CA GLY A 51 -8.34 -13.70 0.23
C GLY A 51 -9.33 -12.69 0.79
N ALA A 52 -10.48 -13.16 1.25
CA ALA A 52 -11.53 -12.29 1.82
C ALA A 52 -11.03 -11.54 3.08
N PRO A 53 -11.63 -10.37 3.43
CA PRO A 53 -11.41 -9.76 4.74
C PRO A 53 -11.67 -10.77 5.86
N GLY A 54 -10.81 -10.80 6.88
CA GLY A 54 -10.91 -11.76 7.99
C GLY A 54 -10.45 -13.19 7.69
N SER A 55 -9.89 -13.47 6.50
CA SER A 55 -9.42 -14.83 6.14
C SER A 55 -8.06 -15.24 6.73
N GLY A 56 -7.52 -14.48 7.68
CA GLY A 56 -6.23 -14.79 8.34
C GLY A 56 -4.97 -14.62 7.48
N LYS A 57 -4.99 -13.78 6.42
CA LYS A 57 -3.82 -13.58 5.53
C LYS A 57 -2.59 -13.09 6.28
N SER A 58 -2.77 -12.09 7.13
CA SER A 58 -1.66 -11.50 7.90
C SER A 58 -1.05 -12.53 8.85
N GLU A 59 -1.86 -13.38 9.48
CA GLU A 59 -1.38 -14.47 10.36
C GLU A 59 -0.55 -15.51 9.58
N VAL A 60 -0.96 -15.83 8.35
CA VAL A 60 -0.17 -16.69 7.45
C VAL A 60 1.13 -16.01 7.05
N ILE A 61 1.11 -14.72 6.70
CA ILE A 61 2.33 -14.00 6.34
C ILE A 61 3.32 -13.98 7.52
N ASP A 62 2.84 -13.66 8.72
CA ASP A 62 3.66 -13.63 9.92
C ASP A 62 4.24 -15.02 10.26
N SER A 63 3.41 -16.07 10.17
CA SER A 63 3.82 -17.45 10.43
C SER A 63 4.87 -17.96 9.44
N PHE A 64 4.70 -17.68 8.14
CA PHE A 64 5.56 -18.25 7.09
C PHE A 64 6.78 -17.37 6.78
N TYR A 65 6.65 -16.05 6.94
CA TYR A 65 7.64 -15.08 6.49
C TYR A 65 8.12 -14.13 7.60
N GLY A 66 7.61 -14.21 8.83
CA GLY A 66 7.96 -13.30 9.93
C GLY A 66 9.46 -13.08 10.13
N GLN A 67 10.26 -14.16 10.15
CA GLN A 67 11.73 -14.06 10.28
C GLN A 67 12.44 -13.46 9.06
N MET A 68 11.75 -13.44 7.91
CA MET A 68 12.26 -12.92 6.65
C MET A 68 11.72 -11.52 6.31
N MET A 69 10.82 -10.94 7.11
CA MET A 69 10.19 -9.65 6.82
C MET A 69 11.19 -8.51 6.57
N GLN A 70 12.35 -8.54 7.23
CA GLN A 70 13.45 -7.57 7.00
C GLN A 70 13.99 -7.54 5.56
N TYR A 71 13.63 -8.52 4.72
CA TYR A 71 14.04 -8.62 3.31
C TYR A 71 12.95 -8.22 2.32
N TYR A 72 11.74 -7.95 2.78
CA TYR A 72 10.58 -7.67 1.94
C TYR A 72 10.02 -6.28 2.22
N VAL A 73 9.75 -5.54 1.16
CA VAL A 73 8.84 -4.38 1.23
C VAL A 73 7.42 -4.93 1.42
N HIS A 74 6.82 -4.71 2.59
CA HIS A 74 5.46 -5.19 2.90
C HIS A 74 4.41 -4.15 2.54
N ILE A 75 3.72 -4.37 1.43
CA ILE A 75 2.77 -3.43 0.85
C ILE A 75 1.36 -3.88 1.24
N ASP A 76 0.78 -3.24 2.25
CA ASP A 76 -0.59 -3.45 2.71
C ASP A 76 -1.37 -2.12 2.72
N ALA A 77 -2.58 -2.15 2.16
CA ALA A 77 -3.50 -1.03 2.17
C ALA A 77 -3.91 -0.63 3.60
N ASP A 78 -4.11 -1.60 4.49
CA ASP A 78 -4.53 -1.32 5.87
C ASP A 78 -3.43 -0.59 6.66
N ASP A 79 -2.16 -0.94 6.44
CA ASP A 79 -1.03 -0.26 7.07
C ASP A 79 -0.83 1.17 6.56
N PHE A 80 -1.17 1.44 5.28
CA PHE A 80 -1.23 2.81 4.79
C PHE A 80 -2.37 3.61 5.42
N ARG A 81 -3.58 3.03 5.54
CA ARG A 81 -4.73 3.71 6.17
C ARG A 81 -4.42 4.17 7.59
N LYS A 82 -3.76 3.32 8.39
CA LYS A 82 -3.35 3.64 9.78
C LYS A 82 -2.47 4.87 9.93
N LYS A 83 -1.79 5.30 8.86
CA LYS A 83 -0.89 6.47 8.86
C LYS A 83 -1.61 7.77 8.47
N PHE A 84 -2.86 7.72 8.01
CA PHE A 84 -3.62 8.94 7.73
C PHE A 84 -4.15 9.56 9.03
N PRO A 85 -4.22 10.90 9.09
CA PRO A 85 -4.90 11.59 10.18
C PRO A 85 -6.37 11.17 10.28
N ASN A 86 -6.89 11.10 11.51
CA ASN A 86 -8.29 10.80 11.85
C ASN A 86 -8.79 9.40 11.41
N TYR A 87 -7.92 8.52 10.94
CA TYR A 87 -8.31 7.14 10.64
C TYR A 87 -8.66 6.38 11.93
N ASN A 88 -9.81 5.72 11.95
CA ASN A 88 -10.29 4.97 13.11
C ASN A 88 -10.79 3.55 12.77
N GLY A 89 -10.55 3.08 11.55
CA GLY A 89 -11.01 1.78 11.06
C GLY A 89 -12.43 1.79 10.51
N ALA A 90 -13.36 2.50 11.14
CA ALA A 90 -14.75 2.60 10.66
C ALA A 90 -14.88 3.47 9.39
N ASN A 91 -13.96 4.42 9.22
CA ASN A 91 -13.93 5.36 8.09
C ASN A 91 -13.01 4.92 6.93
N ALA A 92 -12.71 3.63 6.79
CA ALA A 92 -11.77 3.13 5.77
C ALA A 92 -12.14 3.50 4.32
N ALA A 93 -13.43 3.70 4.03
CA ALA A 93 -13.92 4.09 2.71
C ALA A 93 -13.42 5.49 2.27
N ASP A 94 -13.22 6.41 3.21
CA ASP A 94 -12.82 7.79 2.94
C ASP A 94 -11.38 7.85 2.40
N TYR A 95 -10.52 6.94 2.88
CA TYR A 95 -9.10 6.88 2.53
C TYR A 95 -8.81 6.00 1.31
N GLN A 96 -9.83 5.39 0.71
CA GLN A 96 -9.65 4.38 -0.35
C GLN A 96 -8.90 4.94 -1.57
N LYS A 97 -9.18 6.18 -2.01
CA LYS A 97 -8.51 6.80 -3.16
C LYS A 97 -7.03 7.05 -2.87
N GLY A 98 -6.71 7.63 -1.72
CA GLY A 98 -5.32 7.88 -1.29
C GLY A 98 -4.53 6.58 -1.09
N THR A 99 -5.12 5.61 -0.40
CA THR A 99 -4.51 4.30 -0.13
C THR A 99 -4.21 3.54 -1.43
N THR A 100 -5.13 3.53 -2.38
CA THR A 100 -4.92 2.87 -3.69
C THR A 100 -3.71 3.47 -4.43
N LYS A 101 -3.51 4.79 -4.35
CA LYS A 101 -2.35 5.47 -4.95
C LYS A 101 -1.03 5.11 -4.25
N LEU A 102 -1.04 5.10 -2.92
CA LEU A 102 0.13 4.71 -2.12
C LEU A 102 0.58 3.28 -2.43
N VAL A 103 -0.36 2.34 -2.53
CA VAL A 103 -0.08 0.96 -2.93
C VAL A 103 0.54 0.88 -4.33
N ASP A 104 0.00 1.59 -5.33
CA ASP A 104 0.57 1.62 -6.69
C ASP A 104 1.99 2.20 -6.69
N TRP A 105 2.24 3.30 -5.97
CA TRP A 105 3.58 3.88 -5.90
C TRP A 105 4.58 3.01 -5.14
N ALA A 106 4.17 2.39 -4.03
CA ALA A 106 5.00 1.45 -3.29
C ALA A 106 5.37 0.25 -4.15
N PHE A 107 4.39 -0.32 -4.86
CA PHE A 107 4.63 -1.41 -5.80
C PHE A 107 5.63 -1.01 -6.89
N ARG A 108 5.41 0.13 -7.57
CA ARG A 108 6.34 0.63 -8.60
C ARG A 108 7.73 0.85 -8.05
N ARG A 109 7.87 1.51 -6.89
CA ARG A 109 9.16 1.77 -6.26
C ARG A 109 9.88 0.48 -5.89
N ALA A 110 9.16 -0.55 -5.41
CA ALA A 110 9.75 -1.86 -5.11
C ALA A 110 10.31 -2.53 -6.38
N ILE A 111 9.57 -2.46 -7.49
CA ILE A 111 10.04 -2.97 -8.78
C ILE A 111 11.24 -2.17 -9.29
N ASP A 112 11.17 -0.83 -9.28
CA ASP A 112 12.23 0.03 -9.81
C ASP A 112 13.52 -0.04 -8.96
N ALA A 113 13.38 -0.28 -7.65
CA ALA A 113 14.50 -0.48 -6.73
C ALA A 113 15.01 -1.93 -6.70
N ASP A 114 14.45 -2.84 -7.50
CA ASP A 114 14.78 -4.27 -7.51
C ASP A 114 14.72 -4.89 -6.10
N GLN A 115 13.67 -4.60 -5.35
CA GLN A 115 13.45 -5.14 -4.01
C GLN A 115 12.44 -6.29 -4.01
N SER A 116 12.66 -7.27 -3.13
CA SER A 116 11.64 -8.28 -2.86
C SER A 116 10.48 -7.62 -2.12
N PHE A 117 9.25 -8.04 -2.40
CA PHE A 117 8.07 -7.43 -1.79
C PHE A 117 6.96 -8.46 -1.55
N ILE A 118 6.14 -8.16 -0.55
CA ILE A 118 4.86 -8.82 -0.29
C ILE A 118 3.80 -7.80 -0.61
N LEU A 119 2.87 -8.11 -1.51
CA LEU A 119 1.72 -7.28 -1.83
C LEU A 119 0.47 -7.95 -1.31
N GLU A 120 -0.12 -7.37 -0.27
CA GLU A 120 -1.39 -7.79 0.30
C GLU A 120 -2.55 -7.14 -0.43
N GLY A 121 -3.51 -7.95 -0.86
CA GLY A 121 -4.70 -7.43 -1.47
C GLY A 121 -5.86 -8.41 -1.50
N THR A 122 -7.03 -7.88 -1.82
CA THR A 122 -8.22 -8.65 -2.18
C THR A 122 -8.34 -8.85 -3.71
N PHE A 123 -7.36 -8.40 -4.51
CA PHE A 123 -7.35 -8.47 -5.99
C PHE A 123 -8.63 -7.96 -6.68
N ASN A 124 -9.46 -7.17 -6.00
CA ASN A 124 -10.83 -6.86 -6.43
C ASN A 124 -10.93 -5.64 -7.36
N SER A 125 -9.88 -5.31 -8.13
CA SER A 125 -9.91 -4.18 -9.08
C SER A 125 -9.02 -4.37 -10.30
N GLN A 126 -9.29 -3.60 -11.37
CA GLN A 126 -8.54 -3.62 -12.65
C GLN A 126 -7.04 -3.31 -12.51
N SER A 127 -6.60 -2.65 -11.43
CA SER A 127 -5.17 -2.40 -11.19
C SER A 127 -4.39 -3.68 -10.90
N SER A 128 -5.04 -4.69 -10.32
CA SER A 128 -4.42 -5.97 -9.98
C SER A 128 -3.92 -6.72 -11.22
N ALA A 129 -4.69 -6.68 -12.32
CA ALA A 129 -4.27 -7.26 -13.61
C ALA A 129 -3.07 -6.52 -14.24
N ARG A 130 -2.99 -5.18 -14.09
CA ARG A 130 -1.81 -4.41 -14.53
C ARG A 130 -0.56 -4.78 -13.73
N ASN A 131 -0.68 -4.93 -12.41
CA ASN A 131 0.45 -5.27 -11.55
C ASN A 131 1.05 -6.63 -11.90
N ILE A 132 0.20 -7.63 -12.18
CA ILE A 132 0.65 -8.95 -12.67
C ILE A 132 1.37 -8.82 -14.02
N ASN A 133 0.84 -8.04 -14.96
CA ASN A 133 1.47 -7.84 -16.26
C ASN A 133 2.85 -7.18 -16.14
N LEU A 134 3.01 -6.18 -15.26
CA LEU A 134 4.30 -5.51 -15.02
C LEU A 134 5.37 -6.49 -14.51
N LEU A 135 5.00 -7.41 -13.61
CA LEU A 135 5.92 -8.45 -13.13
C LEU A 135 6.39 -9.37 -14.25
N ARG A 136 5.48 -9.73 -15.16
CA ARG A 136 5.79 -10.62 -16.29
C ARG A 136 6.81 -10.02 -17.26
N TYR A 137 6.76 -8.72 -17.52
CA TYR A 137 7.66 -8.07 -18.47
C TYR A 137 9.09 -7.89 -17.96
N ARG A 138 9.29 -7.76 -16.64
CA ARG A 138 10.62 -7.57 -16.02
C ARG A 138 11.31 -8.84 -15.55
N SER A 139 10.62 -9.98 -15.66
CA SER A 139 11.17 -11.31 -15.35
C SER A 139 11.77 -12.01 -16.58
N ARG A 140 11.96 -11.28 -17.69
CA ARG A 140 12.65 -11.71 -18.91
C ARG A 140 13.92 -10.90 -19.07
#